data_AF-A0A1A7ZMB7-F1
#
_entry.id   AF-A0A1A7ZMB7-F1
#
_cell.length_a   1.000
_cell.length_b   1.000
_cell.length_c   1.000
_cell.angle_alpha   90.00
_cell.angle_beta   90.00
_cell.angle_gamma   90.00
#
_symmetry.space_group_name_H-M   'P 1'
#
loop_
_entity.id
_entity.type
_entity.pdbx_description
1 polymer ?
#
loop_
_entity_poly.entity_id
_entity_poly.type
_entity_poly.pdbx_seq_one_letter_code
_entity_poly.pdbx_strand_id
1 'polypeptide(L)'
;FVPFKKQYFRYTMREKEMVLEVNATLRNSNIRGPPPSEHSLRNLVVLMAQHKARERVRPEDVLECVKKHRLFPQAEASIRLRIPDIKKFLHLDIEVPLTFLSVIPTGTGKTTTLIKYAELRPHIRFLYVAFNSSVASEARRRFPSNVDCKTVHSLAYRDVGWRYKPKMTPNLYPFSINFALPAGRGGFVRAKVIATTLSAFMASADPTISTRHVPFDYVTHKGRRTVIDSENQQLFAQDAQTIWGKMTDINEKSKRAYYMTHDGYMKLWQLSKPKRRLSDQYD
;
A
#
# COMPACT_ATOMS: atom_id res chain seq x y z
N PHE A 1 -21.36 -3.40 -21.93
CA PHE A 1 -19.93 -3.43 -21.56
C PHE A 1 -19.46 -4.86 -21.72
N VAL A 2 -18.35 -5.10 -22.42
CA VAL A 2 -17.77 -6.43 -22.63
C VAL A 2 -16.33 -6.38 -22.16
N PRO A 3 -15.93 -7.16 -21.15
CA PRO A 3 -14.54 -7.20 -20.74
C PRO A 3 -13.73 -7.74 -21.94
N PHE A 4 -12.50 -7.24 -22.13
CA PHE A 4 -11.56 -7.66 -23.17
C PHE A 4 -11.75 -7.10 -24.58
N LYS A 5 -10.64 -6.59 -25.14
CA LYS A 5 -10.56 -5.98 -26.48
C LYS A 5 -11.11 -6.88 -27.60
N LYS A 6 -10.87 -8.20 -27.54
CA LYS A 6 -11.32 -9.16 -28.58
C LYS A 6 -12.82 -9.47 -28.48
N GLN A 7 -13.35 -9.70 -27.26
CA GLN A 7 -14.78 -9.93 -27.08
C GLN A 7 -15.59 -8.63 -27.29
N TYR A 8 -15.05 -7.49 -26.85
CA TYR A 8 -15.60 -6.17 -27.16
C TYR A 8 -15.63 -5.91 -28.66
N PHE A 9 -14.56 -6.25 -29.38
CA PHE A 9 -14.51 -6.14 -30.84
C PHE A 9 -15.56 -7.03 -31.51
N ARG A 10 -15.65 -8.31 -31.14
CA ARG A 10 -16.67 -9.25 -31.65
C ARG A 10 -18.10 -8.79 -31.34
N TYR A 11 -18.33 -8.26 -30.15
CA TYR A 11 -19.59 -7.64 -29.75
C TYR A 11 -19.92 -6.40 -30.60
N THR A 12 -18.93 -5.54 -30.84
CA THR A 12 -19.09 -4.34 -31.70
C THR A 12 -19.38 -4.73 -33.14
N MET A 13 -18.81 -5.84 -33.61
CA MET A 13 -19.11 -6.48 -34.90
C MET A 13 -20.46 -7.21 -34.94
N ARG A 14 -21.28 -7.12 -33.87
CA ARG A 14 -22.61 -7.72 -33.76
C ARG A 14 -22.65 -9.23 -34.00
N GLU A 15 -21.59 -9.93 -33.65
CA GLU A 15 -21.55 -11.38 -33.74
C GLU A 15 -22.60 -12.01 -32.79
N LYS A 16 -23.54 -12.79 -33.36
CA LYS A 16 -24.76 -13.24 -32.66
C LYS A 16 -24.47 -13.98 -31.34
N GLU A 17 -23.56 -14.95 -31.36
CA GLU A 17 -23.20 -15.74 -30.17
C GLU A 17 -22.61 -14.85 -29.07
N MET A 18 -21.70 -13.96 -29.42
CA MET A 18 -21.04 -13.05 -28.49
C MET A 18 -22.01 -12.03 -27.88
N VAL A 19 -22.96 -11.54 -28.67
CA VAL A 19 -24.02 -10.64 -28.17
C VAL A 19 -24.92 -11.37 -27.18
N LEU A 20 -25.29 -12.62 -27.46
CA LEU A 20 -26.09 -13.45 -26.55
C LEU A 20 -25.34 -13.77 -25.25
N GLU A 21 -24.07 -14.17 -25.34
CA GLU A 21 -23.20 -14.46 -24.19
C GLU A 21 -23.04 -13.25 -23.27
N VAL A 22 -22.76 -12.08 -23.85
CA VAL A 22 -22.64 -10.82 -23.10
C VAL A 22 -23.96 -10.45 -22.44
N ASN A 23 -25.07 -10.54 -23.16
CA ASN A 23 -26.39 -10.20 -22.62
C ASN A 23 -26.81 -11.16 -21.50
N ALA A 24 -26.53 -12.47 -21.63
CA ALA A 24 -26.78 -13.45 -20.58
C ALA A 24 -25.94 -13.15 -19.33
N THR A 25 -24.65 -12.85 -19.51
CA THR A 25 -23.74 -12.50 -18.41
C THR A 25 -24.22 -11.25 -17.66
N LEU A 26 -24.56 -10.17 -18.39
CA LEU A 26 -25.06 -8.94 -17.79
C LEU A 26 -26.39 -9.15 -17.05
N ARG A 27 -27.30 -9.98 -17.61
CA ARG A 27 -28.57 -10.32 -16.97
C ARG A 27 -28.39 -11.13 -15.69
N ASN A 28 -27.50 -12.13 -15.70
CA ASN A 28 -27.23 -13.00 -14.55
C ASN A 28 -26.57 -12.24 -13.39
N SER A 29 -25.90 -11.14 -13.69
CA SER A 29 -25.25 -10.29 -12.68
C SER A 29 -26.06 -9.06 -12.29
N ASN A 30 -27.37 -9.05 -12.59
CA ASN A 30 -28.28 -7.94 -12.29
C ASN A 30 -27.81 -6.57 -12.85
N ILE A 31 -27.15 -6.59 -14.01
CA ILE A 31 -26.68 -5.42 -14.75
C ILE A 31 -27.68 -5.16 -15.88
N ARG A 32 -28.88 -4.65 -15.55
CA ARG A 32 -29.92 -4.26 -16.52
C ARG A 32 -30.20 -2.73 -16.41
N GLY A 33 -30.51 -2.06 -17.52
CA GLY A 33 -30.66 -0.57 -17.59
C GLY A 33 -32.06 -0.05 -17.18
N PRO A 34 -32.33 1.29 -17.20
CA PRO A 34 -31.49 2.49 -17.41
C PRO A 34 -31.21 3.24 -16.07
N PRO A 35 -30.63 4.47 -16.08
CA PRO A 35 -29.18 4.72 -15.90
C PRO A 35 -28.60 3.83 -14.79
N PRO A 36 -27.34 3.36 -14.89
CA PRO A 36 -26.90 2.28 -14.03
C PRO A 36 -27.01 2.71 -12.56
N SER A 37 -27.97 2.13 -11.87
CA SER A 37 -28.07 2.22 -10.41
C SER A 37 -26.69 1.92 -9.82
N GLU A 38 -26.35 2.53 -8.70
CA GLU A 38 -25.11 2.26 -7.97
C GLU A 38 -24.82 0.75 -7.86
N HIS A 39 -25.89 -0.03 -7.66
CA HIS A 39 -25.90 -1.48 -7.63
C HIS A 39 -25.50 -2.15 -8.94
N SER A 40 -26.00 -1.70 -10.10
CA SER A 40 -25.68 -2.29 -11.41
C SER A 40 -24.20 -2.15 -11.77
N LEU A 41 -23.59 -1.03 -11.42
CA LEU A 41 -22.16 -0.80 -11.69
C LEU A 41 -21.24 -1.41 -10.62
N ARG A 42 -21.66 -1.45 -9.35
CA ARG A 42 -20.97 -2.21 -8.30
C ARG A 42 -20.93 -3.71 -8.65
N ASN A 43 -22.05 -4.27 -9.11
CA ASN A 43 -22.13 -5.65 -9.57
C ASN A 43 -21.25 -5.91 -10.80
N LEU A 44 -21.09 -4.92 -11.68
CA LEU A 44 -20.13 -5.01 -12.79
C LEU A 44 -18.68 -5.09 -12.29
N VAL A 45 -18.30 -4.26 -11.32
CA VAL A 45 -16.95 -4.31 -10.71
C VAL A 45 -16.71 -5.66 -10.03
N VAL A 46 -17.70 -6.19 -9.32
CA VAL A 46 -17.65 -7.52 -8.67
C VAL A 46 -17.52 -8.63 -9.71
N LEU A 47 -18.35 -8.65 -10.76
CA LEU A 47 -18.26 -9.62 -11.85
C LEU A 47 -16.88 -9.57 -12.52
N MET A 48 -16.34 -8.36 -12.72
CA MET A 48 -14.99 -8.23 -13.24
C MET A 48 -13.96 -8.81 -12.28
N ALA A 49 -14.06 -8.59 -10.97
CA ALA A 49 -13.14 -9.18 -9.99
C ALA A 49 -13.20 -10.72 -9.97
N GLN A 50 -14.38 -11.31 -10.18
CA GLN A 50 -14.63 -12.76 -10.17
C GLN A 50 -14.17 -13.48 -11.45
N HIS A 51 -14.00 -12.78 -12.56
CA HIS A 51 -13.65 -13.41 -13.83
C HIS A 51 -12.18 -13.87 -13.84
N LYS A 52 -11.95 -15.19 -13.92
CA LYS A 52 -10.62 -15.82 -14.06
C LYS A 52 -9.85 -15.17 -15.22
N ALA A 53 -8.67 -14.62 -14.93
CA ALA A 53 -7.80 -14.09 -15.96
C ALA A 53 -7.36 -15.24 -16.89
N ARG A 54 -7.30 -15.01 -18.21
CA ARG A 54 -6.71 -16.00 -19.13
C ARG A 54 -5.22 -16.14 -18.82
N GLU A 55 -4.87 -17.31 -18.26
CA GLU A 55 -3.64 -18.11 -18.26
C GLU A 55 -2.22 -17.51 -18.38
N ARG A 56 -2.01 -16.21 -18.59
CA ARG A 56 -0.64 -15.66 -18.71
C ARG A 56 -0.03 -15.22 -17.38
N VAL A 57 -0.87 -14.91 -16.38
CA VAL A 57 -0.41 -14.45 -15.07
C VAL A 57 -1.41 -14.95 -14.04
N ARG A 58 -0.97 -15.82 -13.12
CA ARG A 58 -1.79 -16.30 -12.01
C ARG A 58 -1.91 -15.19 -10.96
N PRO A 59 -3.13 -14.76 -10.56
CA PRO A 59 -3.31 -13.74 -9.54
C PRO A 59 -2.57 -14.05 -8.23
N GLU A 60 -2.47 -15.33 -7.88
CA GLU A 60 -1.76 -15.83 -6.70
C GLU A 60 -0.27 -15.50 -6.79
N ASP A 61 0.37 -15.70 -7.96
CA ASP A 61 1.79 -15.40 -8.18
C ASP A 61 2.07 -13.89 -8.10
N VAL A 62 1.16 -13.05 -8.60
CA VAL A 62 1.27 -11.58 -8.48
C VAL A 62 1.10 -11.16 -7.04
N LEU A 63 0.10 -11.72 -6.35
CA LEU A 63 -0.13 -11.45 -4.93
C LEU A 63 1.07 -11.90 -4.10
N GLU A 64 1.69 -13.04 -4.42
CA GLU A 64 2.91 -13.52 -3.77
C GLU A 64 4.09 -12.56 -4.04
N CYS A 65 4.26 -12.09 -5.28
CA CYS A 65 5.29 -11.10 -5.63
C CYS A 65 5.07 -9.76 -4.91
N VAL A 66 3.81 -9.31 -4.79
CA VAL A 66 3.45 -8.08 -4.09
C VAL A 66 3.61 -8.25 -2.57
N LYS A 67 3.23 -9.40 -2.01
CA LYS A 67 3.47 -9.78 -0.60
C LYS A 67 4.96 -9.83 -0.24
N LYS A 68 5.83 -10.21 -1.19
CA LYS A 68 7.29 -10.17 -1.03
C LYS A 68 7.85 -8.75 -0.95
N HIS A 69 7.08 -7.72 -1.32
CA HIS A 69 7.55 -6.34 -1.22
C HIS A 69 7.58 -5.86 0.24
N ARG A 70 8.71 -5.33 0.69
CA ARG A 70 8.94 -4.86 2.08
C ARG A 70 7.82 -3.98 2.65
N LEU A 71 7.27 -3.10 1.81
CA LEU A 71 6.24 -2.12 2.20
C LEU A 71 4.81 -2.67 2.14
N PHE A 72 4.58 -3.89 1.63
CA PHE A 72 3.23 -4.45 1.50
C PHE A 72 2.53 -4.64 2.86
N PRO A 73 3.15 -5.27 3.88
CA PRO A 73 2.50 -5.45 5.18
C PRO A 73 2.12 -4.12 5.83
N GLN A 74 3.00 -3.11 5.71
CA GLN A 74 2.76 -1.76 6.22
C GLN A 74 1.61 -1.06 5.49
N ALA A 75 1.60 -1.11 4.16
CA ALA A 75 0.56 -0.49 3.34
C ALA A 75 -0.80 -1.16 3.57
N GLU A 76 -0.84 -2.49 3.59
CA GLU A 76 -2.05 -3.27 3.86
C GLU A 76 -2.62 -2.96 5.25
N ALA A 77 -1.78 -3.04 6.30
CA ALA A 77 -2.20 -2.72 7.66
C ALA A 77 -2.72 -1.28 7.78
N SER A 78 -2.04 -0.32 7.14
CA SER A 78 -2.42 1.10 7.19
C SER A 78 -3.77 1.37 6.51
N ILE A 79 -4.03 0.73 5.37
CA ILE A 79 -5.30 0.84 4.64
C ILE A 79 -6.42 0.16 5.43
N ARG A 80 -6.21 -1.08 5.90
CA ARG A 80 -7.20 -1.87 6.64
C ARG A 80 -7.67 -1.16 7.91
N LEU A 81 -6.76 -0.44 8.57
CA LEU A 81 -7.06 0.29 9.79
C LEU A 81 -7.84 1.59 9.58
N ARG A 82 -7.81 2.17 8.36
CA ARG A 82 -8.44 3.46 8.02
C ARG A 82 -9.71 3.31 7.18
N ILE A 83 -9.97 2.10 6.67
CA ILE A 83 -11.19 1.71 5.96
C ILE A 83 -11.71 0.41 6.61
N PRO A 84 -12.29 0.49 7.82
CA PRO A 84 -12.69 -0.69 8.60
C PRO A 84 -13.78 -1.53 7.91
N ASP A 85 -14.61 -0.92 7.05
CA ASP A 85 -15.68 -1.59 6.30
C ASP A 85 -15.16 -2.61 5.27
N ILE A 86 -13.85 -2.63 4.95
CA ILE A 86 -13.22 -3.68 4.13
C ILE A 86 -13.59 -5.10 4.64
N LYS A 87 -13.76 -5.29 5.95
CA LYS A 87 -14.16 -6.60 6.52
C LYS A 87 -15.56 -7.06 6.10
N LYS A 88 -16.52 -6.17 5.86
CA LYS A 88 -17.87 -6.56 5.40
C LYS A 88 -17.87 -7.08 3.95
N PHE A 89 -16.86 -6.70 3.16
CA PHE A 89 -16.69 -7.16 1.78
C PHE A 89 -15.85 -8.44 1.65
N LEU A 90 -15.23 -8.91 2.74
CA LEU A 90 -14.39 -10.12 2.80
C LEU A 90 -15.20 -11.41 3.06
N HIS A 91 -16.49 -11.32 3.42
CA HIS A 91 -17.35 -12.48 3.71
C HIS A 91 -17.97 -13.15 2.48
N LEU A 92 -17.81 -12.56 1.29
CA LEU A 92 -17.98 -13.30 0.04
C LEU A 92 -16.61 -13.82 -0.33
N ASP A 93 -16.47 -15.12 -0.65
CA ASP A 93 -15.26 -15.82 -1.13
C ASP A 93 -14.64 -15.18 -2.40
N ILE A 94 -14.24 -13.92 -2.29
CA ILE A 94 -13.75 -13.04 -3.33
C ILE A 94 -12.57 -12.33 -2.70
N GLU A 95 -11.40 -12.92 -2.92
CA GLU A 95 -10.10 -12.46 -2.44
C GLU A 95 -9.63 -11.19 -3.19
N VAL A 96 -10.49 -10.19 -3.40
CA VAL A 96 -10.11 -8.94 -4.04
C VAL A 96 -10.82 -7.76 -3.38
N PRO A 97 -10.16 -7.08 -2.43
CA PRO A 97 -10.70 -5.84 -1.89
C PRO A 97 -10.81 -4.79 -3.01
N LEU A 98 -11.89 -4.02 -3.01
CA LEU A 98 -12.07 -2.83 -3.87
C LEU A 98 -10.94 -1.78 -3.69
N THR A 99 -10.12 -1.92 -2.64
CA THR A 99 -8.88 -1.15 -2.41
C THR A 99 -7.64 -1.71 -3.11
N PHE A 100 -7.72 -2.86 -3.78
CA PHE A 100 -6.59 -3.54 -4.43
C PHE A 100 -6.87 -3.82 -5.93
N LEU A 101 -7.32 -2.81 -6.67
CA LEU A 101 -7.39 -2.90 -8.13
C LEU A 101 -6.04 -2.66 -8.82
N SER A 102 -4.93 -2.95 -8.11
CA SER A 102 -3.55 -2.87 -8.59
C SER A 102 -2.93 -4.23 -8.94
N VAL A 103 -3.60 -5.35 -8.64
CA VAL A 103 -3.05 -6.72 -8.83
C VAL A 103 -3.66 -7.42 -10.06
N ILE A 104 -4.34 -6.67 -10.90
CA ILE A 104 -5.05 -7.25 -12.03
C ILE A 104 -4.19 -7.14 -13.29
N PRO A 105 -3.99 -8.25 -14.04
CA PRO A 105 -3.22 -8.24 -15.28
C PRO A 105 -3.73 -7.18 -16.27
N THR A 106 -2.78 -6.43 -16.82
CA THR A 106 -2.96 -5.47 -17.90
C THR A 106 -3.72 -6.12 -19.05
N GLY A 107 -4.83 -5.51 -19.51
CA GLY A 107 -5.61 -6.00 -20.66
C GLY A 107 -6.99 -6.59 -20.35
N THR A 108 -7.41 -6.66 -19.08
CA THR A 108 -8.74 -7.16 -18.66
C THR A 108 -9.87 -6.10 -18.67
N GLY A 109 -9.56 -4.86 -19.10
CA GLY A 109 -10.54 -3.76 -19.19
C GLY A 109 -10.95 -3.13 -17.85
N LYS A 110 -10.43 -3.59 -16.71
CA LYS A 110 -10.86 -3.15 -15.36
C LYS A 110 -10.55 -1.68 -15.06
N THR A 111 -9.37 -1.19 -15.48
CA THR A 111 -9.05 0.25 -15.40
C THR A 111 -10.03 1.08 -16.23
N THR A 112 -10.40 0.61 -17.43
CA THR A 112 -11.37 1.29 -18.30
C THR A 112 -12.76 1.33 -17.67
N THR A 113 -13.17 0.26 -16.97
CA THR A 113 -14.43 0.23 -16.23
C THR A 113 -14.44 1.22 -15.07
N LEU A 114 -13.37 1.28 -14.28
CA LEU A 114 -13.28 2.24 -13.17
C LEU A 114 -13.28 3.68 -13.69
N ILE A 115 -12.61 3.95 -14.81
CA ILE A 115 -12.65 5.26 -15.45
C ILE A 115 -14.10 5.59 -15.85
N LYS A 116 -14.79 4.67 -16.55
CA LYS A 116 -16.18 4.91 -16.96
C LYS A 116 -17.14 5.03 -15.77
N TYR A 117 -16.87 4.29 -14.70
CA TYR A 117 -17.60 4.36 -13.44
C TYR A 117 -17.53 5.76 -12.83
N ALA A 118 -16.33 6.34 -12.80
CA ALA A 118 -16.10 7.68 -12.30
C ALA A 118 -16.69 8.77 -13.22
N GLU A 119 -16.57 8.61 -14.55
CA GLU A 119 -17.13 9.54 -15.53
C GLU A 119 -18.66 9.65 -15.45
N LEU A 120 -19.35 8.55 -15.16
CA LEU A 120 -20.81 8.53 -15.02
C LEU A 120 -21.30 9.20 -13.71
N ARG A 121 -20.39 9.54 -12.80
CA ARG A 121 -20.68 10.13 -11.49
C ARG A 121 -19.80 11.34 -11.21
N PRO A 122 -19.90 12.41 -12.03
CA PRO A 122 -19.05 13.59 -11.86
C PRO A 122 -19.27 14.31 -10.51
N HIS A 123 -20.41 14.08 -9.87
CA HIS A 123 -20.78 14.64 -8.56
C HIS A 123 -20.21 13.86 -7.36
N ILE A 124 -19.65 12.67 -7.59
CA ILE A 124 -19.07 11.82 -6.53
C ILE A 124 -17.54 11.91 -6.61
N ARG A 125 -16.90 11.99 -5.44
CA ARG A 125 -15.44 12.05 -5.31
C ARG A 125 -14.86 10.68 -4.99
N PHE A 126 -13.99 10.20 -5.86
CA PHE A 126 -13.34 8.90 -5.70
C PHE A 126 -11.87 9.06 -5.27
N LEU A 127 -11.35 8.02 -4.60
CA LEU A 127 -9.93 7.89 -4.28
C LEU A 127 -9.37 6.61 -4.91
N TYR A 128 -8.43 6.78 -5.84
CA TYR A 128 -7.64 5.69 -6.39
C TYR A 128 -6.30 5.60 -5.65
N VAL A 129 -6.10 4.52 -4.88
CA VAL A 129 -4.87 4.28 -4.14
C VAL A 129 -3.92 3.38 -4.95
N ALA A 130 -2.76 3.92 -5.30
CA ALA A 130 -1.72 3.22 -6.04
C ALA A 130 -0.54 2.81 -5.13
N PHE A 131 0.16 1.74 -5.52
CA PHE A 131 1.32 1.26 -4.78
C PHE A 131 2.57 2.14 -4.97
N ASN A 132 2.79 2.62 -6.19
CA ASN A 132 3.95 3.43 -6.56
C ASN A 132 3.53 4.71 -7.31
N SER A 133 4.46 5.65 -7.43
CA SER A 133 4.21 6.96 -8.06
C SER A 133 3.97 6.87 -9.56
N SER A 134 4.56 5.89 -10.27
CA SER A 134 4.36 5.71 -11.71
C SER A 134 2.93 5.26 -12.02
N VAL A 135 2.40 4.27 -11.28
CA VAL A 135 1.00 3.82 -11.39
C VAL A 135 0.04 4.95 -11.00
N ALA A 136 0.35 5.71 -9.94
CA ALA A 136 -0.48 6.86 -9.55
C ALA A 136 -0.53 7.94 -10.65
N SER A 137 0.60 8.19 -11.31
CA SER A 137 0.71 9.21 -12.37
C SER A 137 0.00 8.77 -13.64
N GLU A 138 0.14 7.50 -14.03
CA GLU A 138 -0.59 6.93 -15.15
C GLU A 138 -2.10 6.93 -14.91
N ALA A 139 -2.52 6.56 -13.70
CA ALA A 139 -3.92 6.65 -13.30
C ALA A 139 -4.43 8.10 -13.42
N ARG A 140 -3.68 9.08 -12.91
CA ARG A 140 -4.07 10.50 -12.98
C ARG A 140 -4.28 11.01 -14.41
N ARG A 141 -3.53 10.48 -15.39
CA ARG A 141 -3.70 10.85 -16.81
C ARG A 141 -4.96 10.28 -17.43
N ARG A 142 -5.50 9.19 -16.86
CA ARG A 142 -6.60 8.42 -17.46
C ARG A 142 -7.94 8.59 -16.74
N PHE A 143 -7.92 8.84 -15.44
CA PHE A 143 -9.13 9.05 -14.65
C PHE A 143 -9.66 10.49 -14.80
N PRO A 144 -10.98 10.68 -14.71
CA PRO A 144 -11.59 12.01 -14.71
C PRO A 144 -11.23 12.80 -13.44
N SER A 145 -11.47 14.12 -13.48
CA SER A 145 -11.07 15.07 -12.43
C SER A 145 -11.72 14.83 -11.06
N ASN A 146 -12.83 14.09 -11.00
CA ASN A 146 -13.49 13.69 -9.76
C ASN A 146 -12.81 12.50 -9.05
N VAL A 147 -11.68 11.99 -9.56
CA VAL A 147 -10.89 10.91 -8.96
C VAL A 147 -9.52 11.41 -8.50
N ASP A 148 -9.26 11.33 -7.20
CA ASP A 148 -7.93 11.57 -6.65
C ASP A 148 -7.06 10.32 -6.80
N CYS A 149 -6.02 10.36 -7.65
CA CYS A 149 -5.03 9.28 -7.75
C CYS A 149 -3.82 9.57 -6.85
N LYS A 150 -3.66 8.78 -5.78
CA LYS A 150 -2.67 9.00 -4.70
C LYS A 150 -1.99 7.70 -4.28
N THR A 151 -0.76 7.78 -3.80
CA THR A 151 -0.09 6.65 -3.13
C THR A 151 -0.37 6.68 -1.63
N VAL A 152 -0.19 5.54 -0.95
CA VAL A 152 -0.25 5.47 0.52
C VAL A 152 0.71 6.48 1.17
N HIS A 153 1.93 6.60 0.64
CA HIS A 153 2.90 7.59 1.09
C HIS A 153 2.41 9.04 0.94
N SER A 154 1.71 9.36 -0.16
CA SER A 154 1.18 10.72 -0.36
C SER A 154 0.03 11.05 0.58
N LEU A 155 -0.82 10.06 0.91
CA LEU A 155 -1.85 10.20 1.93
C LEU A 155 -1.21 10.40 3.32
N ALA A 156 -0.20 9.59 3.65
CA ALA A 156 0.54 9.70 4.90
C ALA A 156 1.29 11.02 5.04
N TYR A 157 1.88 11.52 3.94
CA TYR A 157 2.57 12.80 3.92
C TYR A 157 1.63 13.96 4.20
N ARG A 158 0.46 13.97 3.56
CA ARG A 158 -0.56 15.02 3.76
C ARG A 158 -1.03 15.09 5.21
N ASP A 159 -1.19 13.96 5.88
CA ASP A 159 -1.75 13.92 7.23
C ASP A 159 -0.68 14.13 8.32
N VAL A 160 0.50 13.51 8.17
CA VAL A 160 1.56 13.47 9.20
C VAL A 160 2.90 13.96 8.67
N GLY A 161 3.32 13.49 7.49
CA GLY A 161 4.69 13.71 6.99
C GLY A 161 5.05 15.18 6.73
N TRP A 162 4.08 16.03 6.40
CA TRP A 162 4.32 17.47 6.15
C TRP A 162 4.98 18.18 7.35
N ARG A 163 4.69 17.73 8.58
CA ARG A 163 5.28 18.28 9.82
C ARG A 163 6.79 18.06 9.90
N TYR A 164 7.28 17.01 9.25
CA TYR A 164 8.69 16.62 9.24
C TYR A 164 9.45 17.15 8.03
N LYS A 165 8.83 17.96 7.16
CA LYS A 165 9.47 18.56 5.96
C LYS A 165 10.84 19.20 6.24
N PRO A 166 11.05 19.94 7.35
CA PRO A 166 12.35 20.55 7.66
C PRO A 166 13.45 19.54 8.08
N LYS A 167 13.08 18.31 8.44
CA LYS A 167 13.99 17.26 8.95
C LYS A 167 13.77 15.92 8.25
N MET A 168 13.53 15.97 6.94
CA MET A 168 13.29 14.77 6.14
C MET A 168 14.60 14.22 5.56
N THR A 169 14.73 12.90 5.54
CA THR A 169 15.86 12.19 4.91
C THR A 169 15.32 11.09 4.01
N PRO A 170 15.93 10.82 2.84
CA PRO A 170 15.48 9.73 1.98
C PRO A 170 15.65 8.36 2.65
N ASN A 171 16.73 8.16 3.42
CA ASN A 171 17.06 6.89 4.04
C ASN A 171 17.72 7.08 5.42
N LEU A 172 17.73 6.00 6.21
CA LEU A 172 18.54 5.90 7.42
C LEU A 172 19.97 5.53 7.06
N TYR A 173 20.92 6.39 7.44
CA TYR A 173 22.34 6.13 7.21
C TYR A 173 22.99 5.55 8.48
N PRO A 174 23.52 4.32 8.44
CA PRO A 174 24.23 3.73 9.58
C PRO A 174 25.35 4.63 10.10
N PHE A 175 26.05 5.34 9.21
CA PHE A 175 27.06 6.30 9.61
C PHE A 175 26.49 7.41 10.51
N SER A 176 25.32 7.97 10.19
CA SER A 176 24.69 8.99 11.05
C SER A 176 24.24 8.41 12.39
N ILE A 177 23.66 7.20 12.38
CA ILE A 177 23.25 6.48 13.59
C ILE A 177 24.44 6.26 14.52
N ASN A 178 25.61 5.91 13.98
CA ASN A 178 26.83 5.69 14.74
C ASN A 178 27.19 6.89 15.66
N PHE A 179 27.08 8.13 15.18
CA PHE A 179 27.34 9.35 15.97
C PHE A 179 26.20 9.71 16.94
N ALA A 180 25.05 9.05 16.82
CA ALA A 180 23.93 9.23 17.72
C ALA A 180 23.97 8.28 18.93
N LEU A 181 24.80 7.23 18.90
CA LEU A 181 24.89 6.23 19.96
C LEU A 181 25.73 6.73 21.14
N PRO A 182 25.46 6.24 22.37
CA PRO A 182 26.28 6.53 23.55
C PRO A 182 27.75 6.09 23.38
N ALA A 183 28.65 6.74 24.12
CA ALA A 183 30.06 6.36 24.17
C ALA A 183 30.21 4.87 24.56
N GLY A 184 31.11 4.16 23.88
CA GLY A 184 31.31 2.71 24.07
C GLY A 184 30.25 1.81 23.43
N ARG A 185 29.13 2.35 22.95
CA ARG A 185 28.07 1.60 22.23
C ARG A 185 28.04 1.87 20.72
N GLY A 186 28.98 2.67 20.22
CA GLY A 186 29.20 2.93 18.80
C GLY A 186 29.79 1.74 18.04
N GLY A 187 29.86 1.89 16.72
CA GLY A 187 30.39 0.92 15.77
C GLY A 187 29.50 0.84 14.53
N PHE A 188 30.09 0.87 13.34
CA PHE A 188 29.33 0.85 12.08
C PHE A 188 28.44 -0.42 11.97
N VAL A 189 28.94 -1.56 12.42
CA VAL A 189 28.18 -2.81 12.45
C VAL A 189 26.95 -2.70 13.36
N ARG A 190 27.11 -2.16 14.58
CA ARG A 190 25.99 -1.91 15.50
C ARG A 190 24.98 -0.93 14.90
N ALA A 191 25.46 0.15 14.31
CA ALA A 191 24.61 1.12 13.65
C ALA A 191 23.84 0.53 12.46
N LYS A 192 24.43 -0.44 11.73
CA LYS A 192 23.76 -1.19 10.67
C LYS A 192 22.65 -2.08 11.24
N VAL A 193 22.90 -2.79 12.34
CA VAL A 193 21.87 -3.59 13.03
C VAL A 193 20.70 -2.71 13.47
N ILE A 194 20.97 -1.53 14.03
CA ILE A 194 19.93 -0.59 14.46
C ILE A 194 19.16 -0.02 13.26
N ALA A 195 19.83 0.35 12.17
CA ALA A 195 19.17 0.79 10.94
C ALA A 195 18.25 -0.28 10.36
N THR A 196 18.69 -1.55 10.37
CA THR A 196 17.88 -2.70 9.96
C THR A 196 16.68 -2.90 10.90
N THR A 197 16.89 -2.79 12.21
CA THR A 197 15.83 -2.93 13.23
C THR A 197 14.74 -1.85 13.05
N LEU A 198 15.14 -0.60 12.85
CA LEU A 198 14.24 0.50 12.56
C LEU A 198 13.47 0.27 11.24
N SER A 199 14.15 -0.21 10.20
CA SER A 199 13.52 -0.54 8.91
C SER A 199 12.51 -1.68 9.03
N ALA A 200 12.83 -2.72 9.80
CA ALA A 200 11.92 -3.83 10.08
C ALA A 200 10.69 -3.37 10.86
N PHE A 201 10.87 -2.50 11.86
CA PHE A 201 9.76 -1.91 12.61
C PHE A 201 8.87 -1.00 11.75
N MET A 202 9.47 -0.15 10.92
CA MET A 202 8.69 0.70 10.02
C MET A 202 7.86 -0.13 9.04
N ALA A 203 8.40 -1.26 8.56
CA ALA A 203 7.70 -2.17 7.68
C ALA A 203 6.64 -3.07 8.38
N SER A 204 6.61 -3.12 9.72
CA SER A 204 5.76 -4.05 10.47
C SER A 204 4.38 -3.48 10.84
N ALA A 205 3.47 -4.37 11.25
CA ALA A 205 2.18 -3.99 11.85
C ALA A 205 2.29 -3.58 13.33
N ASP A 206 3.45 -3.80 13.96
CA ASP A 206 3.60 -3.73 15.42
C ASP A 206 3.49 -2.30 15.97
N PRO A 207 2.91 -2.11 17.16
CA PRO A 207 2.75 -0.78 17.76
C PRO A 207 4.06 -0.19 18.27
N THR A 208 5.02 -1.04 18.64
CA THR A 208 6.28 -0.65 19.27
C THR A 208 7.44 -1.50 18.75
N ILE A 209 8.65 -0.94 18.83
CA ILE A 209 9.88 -1.68 18.53
C ILE A 209 10.10 -2.72 19.63
N SER A 210 10.45 -3.94 19.24
CA SER A 210 10.71 -5.09 20.10
C SER A 210 11.85 -5.93 19.53
N THR A 211 12.37 -6.89 20.29
CA THR A 211 13.44 -7.81 19.86
C THR A 211 13.11 -8.58 18.58
N ARG A 212 11.83 -8.79 18.27
CA ARG A 212 11.37 -9.42 17.01
C ARG A 212 11.78 -8.66 15.75
N HIS A 213 12.09 -7.37 15.87
CA HIS A 213 12.56 -6.54 14.74
C HIS A 213 14.08 -6.59 14.57
N VAL A 214 14.80 -7.11 15.57
CA VAL A 214 16.27 -7.21 15.53
C VAL A 214 16.63 -8.44 14.70
N PRO A 215 17.59 -8.34 13.76
CA PRO A 215 18.04 -9.50 13.01
C PRO A 215 18.67 -10.55 13.95
N PHE A 216 18.54 -11.83 13.60
CA PHE A 216 19.09 -12.93 14.39
C PHE A 216 20.63 -12.93 14.42
N ASP A 217 21.25 -12.49 13.32
CA ASP A 217 22.69 -12.41 13.16
C ASP A 217 23.12 -11.11 12.47
N TYR A 218 24.42 -10.81 12.54
CA TYR A 218 25.03 -9.77 11.73
C TYR A 218 26.42 -10.17 11.25
N VAL A 219 26.86 -9.50 10.19
CA VAL A 219 28.21 -9.67 9.64
C VAL A 219 29.15 -8.66 10.30
N THR A 220 30.19 -9.16 10.94
CA THR A 220 31.26 -8.35 11.55
C THR A 220 32.13 -7.67 10.49
N HIS A 221 32.97 -6.73 10.91
CA HIS A 221 33.97 -6.09 10.04
C HIS A 221 34.92 -7.08 9.34
N LYS A 222 35.12 -8.27 9.93
CA LYS A 222 35.95 -9.35 9.38
C LYS A 222 35.18 -10.30 8.47
N GLY A 223 33.95 -9.98 8.08
CA GLY A 223 33.10 -10.82 7.23
C GLY A 223 32.48 -12.04 7.93
N ARG A 224 32.77 -12.27 9.23
CA ARG A 224 32.20 -13.39 10.00
C ARG A 224 30.76 -13.08 10.41
N ARG A 225 29.86 -14.04 10.22
CA ARG A 225 28.50 -14.00 10.79
C ARG A 225 28.56 -14.34 12.28
N THR A 226 27.92 -13.51 13.08
CA THR A 226 27.82 -13.65 14.53
C THR A 226 26.35 -13.59 14.92
N VAL A 227 25.90 -14.60 15.67
CA VAL A 227 24.55 -14.65 16.24
C VAL A 227 24.46 -13.62 17.36
N ILE A 228 23.33 -12.91 17.42
CA ILE A 228 23.06 -11.94 18.47
C ILE A 228 22.40 -12.68 19.64
N ASP A 229 23.06 -12.69 20.80
CA ASP A 229 22.47 -13.20 22.04
C ASP A 229 21.27 -12.34 22.50
N SER A 230 20.47 -12.88 23.42
CA SER A 230 19.24 -12.24 23.87
C SER A 230 19.48 -10.89 24.57
N GLU A 231 20.61 -10.71 25.25
CA GLU A 231 20.95 -9.47 25.94
C GLU A 231 21.27 -8.35 24.93
N ASN A 232 22.10 -8.65 23.93
CA ASN A 232 22.41 -7.75 22.83
C ASN A 232 21.18 -7.45 21.97
N GLN A 233 20.27 -8.41 21.74
CA GLN A 233 19.00 -8.15 21.06
C GLN A 233 18.17 -7.10 21.81
N GLN A 234 18.08 -7.23 23.13
CA GLN A 234 17.36 -6.26 23.96
C GLN A 234 18.02 -4.87 23.89
N LEU A 235 19.35 -4.83 23.94
CA LEU A 235 20.12 -3.59 23.82
C LEU A 235 19.91 -2.90 22.45
N PHE A 236 19.94 -3.64 21.35
CA PHE A 236 19.67 -3.09 20.02
C PHE A 236 18.24 -2.56 19.88
N ALA A 237 17.26 -3.27 20.47
CA ALA A 237 15.88 -2.82 20.49
C ALA A 237 15.74 -1.50 21.27
N GLN A 238 16.41 -1.35 22.42
CA GLN A 238 16.41 -0.12 23.23
C GLN A 238 17.09 1.05 22.51
N ASP A 239 18.24 0.82 21.88
CA ASP A 239 18.94 1.84 21.10
C ASP A 239 18.06 2.30 19.92
N ALA A 240 17.39 1.36 19.23
CA ALA A 240 16.43 1.67 18.17
C ALA A 240 15.21 2.45 18.69
N GLN A 241 14.65 2.09 19.85
CA GLN A 241 13.57 2.84 20.50
C GLN A 241 13.98 4.28 20.82
N THR A 242 15.20 4.48 21.32
CA THR A 242 15.74 5.81 21.64
C THR A 242 15.84 6.68 20.38
N ILE A 243 16.42 6.12 19.31
CA ILE A 243 16.52 6.83 18.02
C ILE A 243 15.14 7.11 17.45
N TRP A 244 14.22 6.15 17.51
CA TRP A 244 12.84 6.33 17.05
C TRP A 244 12.14 7.47 17.80
N GLY A 245 12.24 7.52 19.13
CA GLY A 245 11.69 8.62 19.93
C GLY A 245 12.19 9.98 19.44
N LYS A 246 13.51 10.10 19.22
CA LYS A 246 14.16 11.29 18.67
C LYS A 246 13.77 11.59 17.21
N MET A 247 13.54 10.57 16.39
CA MET A 247 13.00 10.75 15.03
C MET A 247 11.60 11.36 15.07
N THR A 248 10.75 10.88 15.98
CA THR A 248 9.36 11.32 16.09
C THR A 248 9.20 12.71 16.72
N ASP A 249 10.17 13.17 17.52
CA ASP A 249 10.20 14.53 18.04
C ASP A 249 10.48 15.54 16.92
N ILE A 250 9.53 16.43 16.61
CA ILE A 250 9.64 17.40 15.51
C ILE A 250 10.75 18.44 15.78
N ASN A 251 11.04 18.74 17.05
CA ASN A 251 11.99 19.78 17.44
C ASN A 251 13.43 19.25 17.46
N GLU A 252 13.60 17.95 17.62
CA GLU A 252 14.92 17.31 17.60
C GLU A 252 15.50 17.28 16.18
N LYS A 253 16.48 18.16 15.94
CA LYS A 253 17.20 18.31 14.67
C LYS A 253 18.72 18.28 14.87
N SER A 254 19.21 17.96 16.07
CA SER A 254 20.64 18.06 16.40
C SER A 254 21.52 17.10 15.61
N LYS A 255 21.00 15.93 15.22
CA LYS A 255 21.74 14.89 14.49
C LYS A 255 20.95 14.39 13.29
N ARG A 256 21.64 14.13 12.18
CA ARG A 256 21.06 13.50 10.97
C ARG A 256 20.40 12.14 11.24
N ALA A 257 20.83 11.42 12.28
CA ALA A 257 20.22 10.16 12.70
C ALA A 257 18.75 10.31 13.13
N TYR A 258 18.34 11.51 13.56
CA TYR A 258 17.00 11.80 14.06
C TYR A 258 16.07 12.34 12.96
N TYR A 259 16.51 12.32 11.70
CA TYR A 259 15.70 12.81 10.59
C TYR A 259 14.66 11.76 10.21
N MET A 260 13.47 12.22 9.79
CA MET A 260 12.35 11.36 9.47
C MET A 260 12.45 10.83 8.04
N THR A 261 12.25 9.53 7.86
CA THR A 261 12.17 8.89 6.54
C THR A 261 10.74 8.84 6.01
N HIS A 262 10.58 8.50 4.72
CA HIS A 262 9.27 8.24 4.12
C HIS A 262 8.51 7.09 4.82
N ASP A 263 9.21 6.01 5.11
CA ASP A 263 8.66 4.87 5.85
C ASP A 263 8.33 5.23 7.30
N GLY A 264 9.10 6.15 7.89
CA GLY A 264 8.93 6.59 9.28
C GLY A 264 7.65 7.39 9.49
N TYR A 265 7.39 8.42 8.67
CA TYR A 265 6.12 9.14 8.80
C TYR A 265 4.94 8.25 8.39
N MET A 266 5.13 7.28 7.50
CA MET A 266 4.09 6.30 7.18
C MET A 266 3.79 5.43 8.39
N LYS A 267 4.80 4.98 9.14
CA LYS A 267 4.61 4.26 10.40
C LYS A 267 3.86 5.11 11.42
N LEU A 268 4.19 6.40 11.54
CA LEU A 268 3.42 7.32 12.39
C LEU A 268 1.96 7.46 11.94
N TRP A 269 1.72 7.53 10.62
CA TRP A 269 0.38 7.57 10.05
C TRP A 269 -0.41 6.28 10.31
N GLN A 270 0.26 5.13 10.33
CA GLN A 270 -0.34 3.85 10.73
C GLN A 270 -0.74 3.85 12.21
N LEU A 271 0.13 4.39 13.07
CA LEU A 271 -0.06 4.43 14.53
C LEU A 271 -0.98 5.55 15.03
N SER A 272 -1.19 6.60 14.23
CA SER A 272 -1.96 7.79 14.63
C SER A 272 -3.37 7.45 15.11
N LYS A 273 -3.81 8.16 16.17
CA LYS A 273 -5.19 8.18 16.67
C LYS A 273 -5.61 9.66 16.89
N PRO A 274 -6.85 10.07 16.55
CA PRO A 274 -7.85 9.32 15.80
C PRO A 274 -7.42 9.15 14.33
N LYS A 275 -7.82 8.02 13.73
CA LYS A 275 -7.59 7.77 12.31
C LYS A 275 -8.60 8.58 11.53
N ARG A 276 -8.16 9.63 10.81
CA ARG A 276 -9.02 10.29 9.82
C ARG A 276 -9.52 9.22 8.85
N ARG A 277 -10.84 9.02 8.80
CA ARG A 277 -11.42 8.05 7.89
C ARG A 277 -11.35 8.65 6.50
N LEU A 278 -10.85 7.87 5.54
CA LEU A 278 -10.86 8.32 4.15
C LEU A 278 -12.30 8.40 3.61
N SER A 279 -13.23 7.67 4.23
CA SER A 279 -14.68 7.74 3.97
C SER A 279 -15.32 9.09 4.26
N ASP A 280 -14.67 9.96 5.05
CA ASP A 280 -15.22 11.30 5.35
C ASP A 280 -14.94 12.29 4.20
N GLN A 281 -14.06 11.94 3.25
CA GLN A 281 -13.63 12.79 2.14
C GLN A 281 -13.96 12.22 0.76
N TYR A 282 -14.22 10.92 0.69
CA TYR A 282 -14.40 10.15 -0.53
C TYR A 282 -15.48 9.10 -0.26
N ASP A 283 -16.34 8.85 -1.25
CA ASP A 283 -17.34 7.77 -1.21
C ASP A 283 -16.73 6.42 -1.62
#